data_AF-A0A1I4VH16-F1
#
_entry.id   AF-A0A1I4VH16-F1
#
_cell.length_a   1.000
_cell.length_b   1.000
_cell.length_c   1.000
_cell.angle_alpha   90.00
_cell.angle_beta   90.00
_cell.angle_gamma   90.00
#
_symmetry.space_group_name_H-M   'P 1'
#
loop_
_entity.id
_entity.type
_entity.pdbx_description
1 polymer ?
#
loop_
_entity_poly.entity_id
_entity_poly.type
_entity_poly.pdbx_seq_one_letter_code
_entity_poly.pdbx_strand_id
1 'polypeptide(L)'
;MKEKVYSIDNYWDMTVIEGMADFKDNPCYFVNIFSENQNDWTDEYLLTLLPEDILILGKEVWKYWLYWLATSKETKIPHPHDYADQRKNKSFENLLSVDQNPEEYIKAEHNYQNQIVFNDYLQSNSPTMKAKGLFSGKIDGTETFVEWLDEVPLL
;
A
#
# COMPACT_ATOMS: atom_id res chain seq x y z
N MET A 1 -11.23 -0.95 19.01
CA MET A 1 -9.82 -1.04 19.45
C MET A 1 -8.99 -0.43 18.35
N LYS A 2 -8.03 0.43 18.68
CA LYS A 2 -7.19 1.08 17.67
C LYS A 2 -6.02 0.17 17.33
N GLU A 3 -5.90 -0.13 16.05
CA GLU A 3 -4.89 -1.01 15.51
C GLU A 3 -3.90 -0.23 14.66
N LYS A 4 -2.67 -0.74 14.59
CA LYS A 4 -1.57 -0.06 13.95
C LYS A 4 -1.72 -0.18 12.43
N VAL A 5 -1.60 0.96 11.75
CA VAL A 5 -1.46 1.00 10.29
C VAL A 5 0.02 1.08 9.95
N TYR A 6 0.44 0.32 8.94
CA TYR A 6 1.81 0.24 8.47
C TYR A 6 2.03 1.03 7.18
N SER A 7 1.03 1.08 6.31
CA SER A 7 1.05 1.80 5.04
C SER A 7 -0.34 2.26 4.66
N ILE A 8 -0.42 3.34 3.88
CA ILE A 8 -1.67 3.88 3.34
C ILE A 8 -1.43 4.31 1.91
N ASP A 9 -2.27 3.83 1.00
CA ASP A 9 -2.54 4.46 -0.27
C ASP A 9 -3.90 5.16 -0.18
N ASN A 10 -3.95 6.41 -0.62
CA ASN A 10 -5.12 7.26 -0.55
C ASN A 10 -5.28 8.11 -1.81
N TYR A 11 -6.53 8.49 -2.11
CA TYR A 11 -6.85 9.43 -3.17
C TYR A 11 -6.96 10.88 -2.66
N TRP A 12 -7.07 11.80 -3.62
CA TRP A 12 -7.12 13.27 -3.50
C TRP A 12 -7.98 13.85 -2.37
N ASP A 13 -8.96 13.09 -1.89
CA ASP A 13 -9.98 13.40 -0.90
C ASP A 13 -9.70 12.79 0.50
N MET A 14 -8.50 12.24 0.71
CA MET A 14 -8.08 11.55 1.95
C MET A 14 -8.80 10.22 2.20
N THR A 15 -9.56 9.73 1.23
CA THR A 15 -10.14 8.39 1.28
C THR A 15 -9.03 7.36 1.23
N VAL A 16 -8.94 6.55 2.29
CA VAL A 16 -7.97 5.45 2.39
C VAL A 16 -8.45 4.32 1.48
N ILE A 17 -7.68 4.02 0.45
CA ILE A 17 -8.03 3.05 -0.58
C ILE A 17 -7.46 1.69 -0.22
N GLU A 18 -6.19 1.63 0.12
CA GLU A 18 -5.55 0.37 0.44
C GLU A 18 -4.32 0.58 1.33
N GLY A 19 -3.76 -0.51 1.82
CA GLY A 19 -2.59 -0.46 2.69
C GLY A 19 -2.50 -1.68 3.57
N MET A 20 -1.69 -1.58 4.62
CA MET A 20 -1.48 -2.66 5.57
C MET A 20 -1.76 -2.16 6.97
N ALA A 21 -2.46 -2.96 7.76
CA ALA A 21 -2.72 -2.70 9.16
C ALA A 21 -2.81 -4.03 9.92
N ASP A 22 -2.78 -3.96 11.24
CA ASP A 22 -3.25 -5.09 12.03
C ASP A 22 -4.79 -5.18 11.94
N PHE A 23 -5.30 -6.41 11.99
CA PHE A 23 -6.68 -6.81 12.22
C PHE A 23 -6.71 -7.86 13.33
N LYS A 24 -7.19 -7.51 14.52
CA LYS A 24 -7.19 -8.38 15.71
C LYS A 24 -5.81 -8.99 15.97
N ASP A 25 -4.80 -8.13 16.04
CA ASP A 25 -3.37 -8.50 16.20
C ASP A 25 -2.77 -9.34 15.06
N ASN A 26 -3.49 -9.52 13.94
CA ASN A 26 -2.99 -10.22 12.76
C ASN A 26 -2.77 -9.21 11.61
N PRO A 27 -1.56 -9.11 11.05
CA PRO A 27 -1.29 -8.24 9.92
C PRO A 27 -2.15 -8.60 8.71
N CYS A 28 -2.75 -7.61 8.08
CA CYS A 28 -3.54 -7.77 6.86
C CYS A 28 -3.26 -6.64 5.86
N TYR A 29 -3.43 -6.97 4.59
CA TYR A 29 -3.63 -6.02 3.52
C TYR A 29 -5.11 -5.67 3.46
N PHE A 30 -5.46 -4.39 3.41
CA PHE A 30 -6.83 -3.92 3.28
C PHE A 30 -7.03 -3.22 1.94
N VAL A 31 -8.20 -3.40 1.32
CA VAL A 31 -8.62 -2.69 0.11
C VAL A 31 -10.06 -2.23 0.28
N ASN A 32 -10.31 -0.94 0.05
CA ASN A 32 -11.62 -0.31 0.14
C ASN A 32 -12.54 -0.84 -0.97
N ILE A 33 -13.82 -0.95 -0.65
CA ILE A 33 -14.85 -1.35 -1.62
C ILE A 33 -15.45 -0.09 -2.25
N PHE A 34 -15.34 0.04 -3.57
CA PHE A 34 -16.06 1.06 -4.33
C PHE A 34 -17.54 0.69 -4.48
N SER A 35 -18.43 1.63 -4.18
CA SER A 35 -19.87 1.47 -4.34
C SER A 35 -20.34 2.12 -5.63
N GLU A 36 -20.60 1.31 -6.66
CA GLU A 36 -21.16 1.77 -7.94
C GLU A 36 -22.49 2.53 -7.77
N ASN A 37 -23.31 2.12 -6.80
CA ASN A 37 -24.62 2.74 -6.54
C ASN A 37 -24.49 4.16 -5.98
N GLN A 38 -23.46 4.39 -5.15
CA GLN A 38 -23.18 5.70 -4.57
C GLN A 38 -22.19 6.49 -5.44
N ASN A 39 -21.54 5.81 -6.39
CA ASN A 39 -20.42 6.30 -7.17
C ASN A 39 -19.33 6.91 -6.26
N ASP A 40 -19.04 6.21 -5.17
CA ASP A 40 -18.12 6.64 -4.12
C ASP A 40 -17.50 5.45 -3.39
N TRP A 41 -16.37 5.69 -2.72
CA TRP A 41 -15.72 4.71 -1.85
C TRP A 41 -16.49 4.54 -0.54
N THR A 42 -16.48 3.33 0.01
CA THR A 42 -17.23 3.00 1.22
C THR A 42 -16.35 3.11 2.47
N ASP A 43 -16.91 2.82 3.64
CA ASP A 43 -16.14 2.56 4.86
C ASP A 43 -15.82 1.06 5.03
N GLU A 44 -16.12 0.22 4.03
CA GLU A 44 -15.89 -1.22 4.04
C GLU A 44 -14.62 -1.60 3.29
N TYR A 45 -13.89 -2.56 3.86
CA TYR A 45 -12.60 -3.03 3.37
C TYR A 45 -12.59 -4.54 3.28
N LEU A 46 -12.02 -5.06 2.20
CA LEU A 46 -11.63 -6.46 2.05
C LEU A 46 -10.26 -6.66 2.70
N LEU A 47 -10.12 -7.71 3.51
CA LEU A 47 -8.90 -8.00 4.24
C LEU A 47 -8.27 -9.32 3.78
N THR A 48 -7.00 -9.26 3.42
CA THR A 48 -6.15 -10.42 3.12
C THR A 48 -5.09 -10.54 4.20
N LEU A 49 -5.04 -11.67 4.92
CA LEU A 49 -4.01 -11.91 5.93
C LEU A 49 -2.61 -11.91 5.32
N LEU A 50 -1.66 -11.33 6.04
CA LEU A 50 -0.26 -11.26 5.64
C LEU A 50 0.60 -12.10 6.58
N PRO A 51 1.20 -13.19 6.06
CA PRO A 51 2.32 -13.84 6.71
C PRO A 51 3.45 -12.85 7.02
N GLU A 52 4.26 -13.15 8.03
CA GLU A 52 5.29 -12.24 8.54
C GLU A 52 6.31 -11.83 7.46
N ASP A 53 6.74 -12.77 6.62
CA ASP A 53 7.65 -12.54 5.49
C ASP A 53 7.06 -11.58 4.46
N ILE A 54 5.78 -11.75 4.12
CA ILE A 54 5.07 -10.86 3.19
C ILE A 54 4.88 -9.46 3.80
N LEU A 55 4.57 -9.37 5.10
CA LEU A 55 4.49 -8.09 5.80
C LEU A 55 5.82 -7.33 5.78
N ILE A 56 6.94 -8.04 5.95
CA ILE A 56 8.28 -7.44 5.87
C ILE A 56 8.51 -6.83 4.48
N LEU A 57 8.21 -7.59 3.42
CA LEU A 57 8.33 -7.10 2.04
C LEU A 57 7.47 -5.86 1.79
N GLY A 58 6.20 -5.90 2.22
CA GLY A 58 5.30 -4.75 2.10
C GLY A 58 5.79 -3.51 2.85
N LYS A 59 6.37 -3.69 4.05
CA LYS A 59 6.96 -2.58 4.82
C LYS A 59 8.19 -2.00 4.13
N GLU A 60 9.02 -2.82 3.49
CA GLU A 60 10.18 -2.35 2.72
C GLU A 60 9.74 -1.60 1.45
N VAL A 61 8.69 -2.08 0.78
CA VAL A 61 8.01 -1.37 -0.32
C VAL A 61 7.60 0.03 0.14
N TRP A 62 6.83 0.10 1.23
CA TRP A 62 6.34 1.35 1.79
C TRP A 62 7.47 2.29 2.26
N LYS A 63 8.51 1.76 2.90
CA LYS A 63 9.64 2.57 3.36
C LYS A 63 10.39 3.22 2.20
N TYR A 64 10.60 2.49 1.11
CA TYR A 64 11.22 3.06 -0.09
C TYR A 64 10.33 4.11 -0.73
N TRP A 65 9.02 3.90 -0.71
CA TRP A 65 8.06 4.89 -1.16
C TRP A 65 8.15 6.21 -0.39
N LEU A 66 8.17 6.16 0.95
CA LEU A 66 8.35 7.35 1.78
C LEU A 66 9.69 8.06 1.51
N TYR A 67 10.76 7.28 1.31
CA TYR A 67 12.06 7.81 0.90
C TYR A 67 11.97 8.53 -0.46
N TRP A 68 11.30 7.92 -1.44
CA TRP A 68 11.10 8.51 -2.75
C TRP A 68 10.30 9.82 -2.69
N LEU A 69 9.16 9.84 -1.98
CA LEU A 69 8.36 11.06 -1.78
C LEU A 69 9.19 12.21 -1.18
N ALA A 70 9.98 11.90 -0.14
CA ALA A 70 10.83 12.89 0.51
C ALA A 70 11.89 13.47 -0.44
N THR A 71 12.46 12.63 -1.33
CA THR A 71 13.50 13.04 -2.27
C THR A 71 12.96 13.73 -3.52
N SER A 72 11.75 13.37 -3.98
CA SER A 72 11.11 13.95 -5.16
C SER A 72 10.46 15.31 -4.90
N LYS A 73 10.36 15.75 -3.64
CA LYS A 73 9.57 16.91 -3.19
C LYS A 73 8.11 16.85 -3.64
N GLU A 74 7.62 15.66 -3.98
CA GLU A 74 6.21 15.46 -4.26
C GLU A 74 5.46 15.37 -2.94
N THR A 75 4.40 16.15 -2.83
CA THR A 75 3.52 16.19 -1.65
C THR A 75 2.32 15.25 -1.81
N LYS A 76 2.23 14.56 -2.95
CA LYS A 76 1.12 13.69 -3.34
C LYS A 76 1.66 12.32 -3.72
N ILE A 77 0.87 11.29 -3.45
CA ILE A 77 1.10 9.93 -3.90
C ILE A 77 0.67 9.86 -5.37
N PRO A 78 1.58 9.70 -6.37
CA PRO A 78 1.15 9.49 -7.74
C PRO A 78 0.36 8.19 -7.89
N HIS A 79 -0.70 8.22 -8.71
CA HIS A 79 -1.58 7.08 -8.97
C HIS A 79 -0.80 5.80 -9.32
N PRO A 80 -1.29 4.59 -9.00
CA PRO A 80 -0.63 3.33 -9.35
C PRO A 80 -0.26 3.22 -10.85
N HIS A 81 -1.11 3.74 -11.75
CA HIS A 81 -0.84 3.77 -13.19
C HIS A 81 0.22 4.82 -13.57
N ASP A 82 0.14 6.03 -13.03
CA ASP A 82 1.15 7.08 -13.26
C ASP A 82 2.50 6.71 -12.63
N TYR A 83 2.48 6.00 -11.51
CA TYR A 83 3.63 5.41 -10.85
C TYR A 83 4.21 4.27 -11.68
N ALA A 84 3.39 3.34 -12.18
CA ALA A 84 3.82 2.28 -13.07
C ALA A 84 4.40 2.84 -14.38
N ASP A 85 3.78 3.87 -14.95
CA ASP A 85 4.26 4.56 -16.15
C ASP A 85 5.51 5.41 -15.86
N GLN A 86 5.62 6.06 -14.71
CA GLN A 86 6.85 6.74 -14.29
C GLN A 86 7.97 5.75 -13.95
N ARG A 87 7.67 4.58 -13.36
CA ARG A 87 8.60 3.45 -13.20
C ARG A 87 8.97 2.81 -14.53
N LYS A 88 8.08 2.80 -15.51
CA LYS A 88 8.33 2.31 -16.87
C LYS A 88 9.19 3.31 -17.66
N ASN A 89 8.92 4.61 -17.50
CA ASN A 89 9.72 5.71 -18.02
C ASN A 89 11.06 5.88 -17.27
N LYS A 90 11.15 5.38 -16.03
CA LYS A 90 12.38 5.17 -15.25
C LYS A 90 12.76 3.69 -15.17
N SER A 91 12.32 2.87 -16.14
CA SER A 91 12.60 1.43 -16.11
C SER A 91 14.08 1.20 -16.32
N PHE A 92 14.51 -0.02 -15.99
CA PHE A 92 15.85 -0.55 -16.18
C PHE A 92 16.53 -0.07 -17.48
N GLU A 93 15.80 -0.04 -18.60
CA GLU A 93 16.31 0.42 -19.90
C GLU A 93 16.56 1.94 -20.00
N ASN A 94 15.75 2.77 -19.34
CA ASN A 94 15.92 4.23 -19.35
C ASN A 94 16.94 4.71 -18.30
N LEU A 95 17.05 4.04 -17.15
CA LEU A 95 18.08 4.33 -16.14
C LEU A 95 19.50 3.98 -16.62
N LEU A 96 19.65 2.97 -17.49
CA LEU A 96 20.94 2.63 -18.14
C LEU A 96 21.54 3.79 -18.96
N SER A 97 20.72 4.78 -19.36
CA SER A 97 21.18 5.91 -20.19
C SER A 97 21.77 7.08 -19.38
N VAL A 98 21.59 7.10 -18.06
CA VAL A 98 21.99 8.22 -17.20
C VAL A 98 22.90 7.66 -16.11
N ASP A 99 24.20 7.92 -16.24
CA ASP A 99 25.25 7.59 -15.27
C ASP A 99 24.89 8.13 -13.88
N GLN A 100 24.14 7.34 -13.09
CA GLN A 100 23.59 7.74 -11.80
C GLN A 100 23.87 6.71 -10.72
N ASN A 101 24.31 7.26 -9.58
CA ASN A 101 24.55 6.66 -8.27
C ASN A 101 24.21 5.15 -8.15
N PRO A 102 25.23 4.27 -8.20
CA PRO A 102 25.07 2.82 -8.09
C PRO A 102 24.32 2.35 -6.83
N GLU A 103 24.38 3.11 -5.74
CA GLU A 103 23.66 2.76 -4.50
C GLU A 103 22.15 2.97 -4.62
N GLU A 104 21.72 4.02 -5.33
CA GLU A 104 20.30 4.27 -5.56
C GLU A 104 19.71 3.22 -6.51
N TYR A 105 20.49 2.80 -7.49
CA TYR A 105 20.15 1.70 -8.39
C TYR A 105 19.87 0.40 -7.62
N ILE A 106 20.77 -0.01 -6.73
CA ILE A 106 20.61 -1.25 -5.93
C ILE A 106 19.34 -1.19 -5.07
N LYS A 107 19.04 -0.03 -4.46
CA LYS A 107 17.85 0.16 -3.63
C LYS A 107 16.56 0.06 -4.46
N ALA A 108 16.52 0.71 -5.62
CA ALA A 108 15.37 0.70 -6.51
C ALA A 108 15.07 -0.72 -7.03
N GLU A 109 16.10 -1.45 -7.46
CA GLU A 109 15.98 -2.83 -7.94
C GLU A 109 15.48 -3.76 -6.84
N HIS A 110 16.09 -3.71 -5.65
CA HIS A 110 15.66 -4.51 -4.51
C HIS A 110 14.18 -4.25 -4.16
N ASN A 111 13.78 -2.99 -4.14
CA ASN A 111 12.40 -2.61 -3.87
C ASN A 111 11.41 -3.11 -4.94
N TYR A 112 11.82 -3.09 -6.20
CA TYR A 112 11.01 -3.61 -7.30
C TYR A 112 10.80 -5.12 -7.18
N GLN A 113 11.84 -5.89 -6.85
CA GLN A 113 11.71 -7.33 -6.62
C GLN A 113 10.78 -7.64 -5.44
N ASN A 114 10.87 -6.87 -4.34
CA ASN A 114 9.94 -7.00 -3.22
C ASN A 114 8.49 -6.73 -3.63
N GLN A 115 8.26 -5.71 -4.46
CA GLN A 115 6.93 -5.39 -4.98
C GLN A 115 6.36 -6.53 -5.83
N ILE A 116 7.17 -7.16 -6.69
CA ILE A 116 6.72 -8.29 -7.51
C ILE A 116 6.21 -9.41 -6.59
N VAL A 117 7.02 -9.83 -5.62
CA VAL A 117 6.65 -10.91 -4.69
C VAL A 117 5.40 -10.56 -3.89
N PHE A 118 5.31 -9.32 -3.38
CA PHE A 118 4.15 -8.85 -2.64
C PHE A 118 2.87 -8.85 -3.49
N ASN A 119 2.96 -8.34 -4.73
CA ASN A 119 1.81 -8.30 -5.65
C ASN A 119 1.38 -9.71 -6.08
N ASP A 120 2.33 -10.60 -6.38
CA ASP A 120 2.05 -11.99 -6.74
C ASP A 120 1.34 -12.72 -5.58
N TYR A 121 1.75 -12.43 -4.34
CA TYR A 121 1.06 -12.93 -3.15
C TYR A 121 -0.38 -12.44 -3.10
N LEU A 122 -0.62 -11.12 -3.22
CA LEU A 122 -1.97 -10.56 -3.17
C LEU A 122 -2.88 -11.06 -4.30
N GLN A 123 -2.33 -11.28 -5.50
CA GLN A 123 -3.08 -11.86 -6.62
C GLN A 123 -3.43 -13.33 -6.40
N SER A 124 -2.56 -14.07 -5.72
CA SER A 124 -2.75 -15.51 -5.45
C SER A 124 -3.60 -15.78 -4.20
N ASN A 125 -3.84 -14.77 -3.36
CA ASN A 125 -4.54 -14.91 -2.09
C ASN A 125 -5.74 -13.97 -2.04
N SER A 126 -6.93 -14.53 -2.24
CA SER A 126 -8.18 -13.79 -2.13
C SER A 126 -8.40 -13.25 -0.71
N PRO A 127 -9.03 -12.08 -0.56
CA PRO A 127 -9.50 -11.61 0.72
C PRO A 127 -10.45 -12.62 1.36
N THR A 128 -10.30 -12.84 2.67
CA THR A 128 -11.10 -13.82 3.43
C THR A 128 -12.10 -13.17 4.38
N MET A 129 -11.93 -11.88 4.64
CA MET A 129 -12.76 -11.12 5.56
C MET A 129 -13.15 -9.79 4.94
N LYS A 130 -14.30 -9.28 5.35
CA LYS A 130 -14.71 -7.89 5.11
C LYS A 130 -14.89 -7.20 6.45
N ALA A 131 -14.40 -5.98 6.58
CA ALA A 131 -14.66 -5.17 7.76
C ALA A 131 -14.86 -3.68 7.49
N LYS A 132 -15.60 -3.00 8.36
CA LYS A 132 -15.66 -1.54 8.36
C LYS A 132 -14.46 -0.93 9.07
N GLY A 133 -13.79 0.02 8.43
CA GLY A 133 -12.59 0.67 8.95
C GLY A 133 -12.77 2.16 9.17
N LEU A 134 -12.53 2.63 10.40
CA LEU A 134 -12.45 4.05 10.74
C LEU A 134 -11.00 4.45 10.99
N PHE A 135 -10.44 5.26 10.08
CA PHE A 135 -9.05 5.72 10.14
C PHE A 135 -8.92 7.03 10.92
N SER A 136 -7.87 7.13 11.74
CA SER A 136 -7.55 8.33 12.51
C SER A 136 -6.05 8.55 12.61
N GLY A 137 -5.61 9.81 12.72
CA GLY A 137 -4.19 10.18 12.83
C GLY A 137 -3.66 10.83 11.56
N LYS A 138 -2.33 10.77 11.36
CA LYS A 138 -1.69 11.26 10.12
C LYS A 138 -1.93 10.26 9.01
N ILE A 139 -2.17 10.70 7.78
CA ILE A 139 -2.46 9.78 6.65
C ILE A 139 -1.17 9.28 5.97
N ASP A 140 0.01 9.60 6.54
CA ASP A 140 1.32 9.18 6.03
C ASP A 140 1.81 7.82 6.59
N GLY A 141 0.96 7.10 7.32
CA GLY A 141 1.29 5.80 7.94
C GLY A 141 2.21 5.90 9.16
N THR A 142 2.68 7.08 9.56
CA THR A 142 3.62 7.21 10.70
C THR A 142 2.92 7.24 12.05
N GLU A 143 1.68 7.75 12.08
CA GLU A 143 0.82 7.85 13.27
C GLU A 143 -0.65 7.58 12.91
N THR A 144 -0.90 6.72 11.92
CA THR A 144 -2.26 6.32 11.57
C THR A 144 -2.69 5.08 12.35
N PHE A 145 -3.97 5.09 12.73
CA PHE A 145 -4.63 3.97 13.38
C PHE A 145 -5.95 3.69 12.68
N VAL A 146 -6.38 2.44 12.73
CA VAL A 146 -7.69 2.01 12.24
C VAL A 146 -8.47 1.36 13.37
N GLU A 147 -9.77 1.63 13.43
CA GLU A 147 -10.71 0.88 14.27
C GLU A 147 -11.62 0.05 13.37
N TRP A 148 -11.58 -1.27 13.53
CA TRP A 148 -12.47 -2.19 12.82
C TRP A 148 -13.75 -2.42 13.62
N LEU A 149 -14.91 -2.19 13.01
CA LEU A 149 -16.20 -2.15 13.73
C LEU A 149 -17.11 -3.37 13.47
N ASP A 150 -17.15 -3.86 12.24
CA ASP A 150 -18.02 -4.96 11.82
C ASP A 150 -17.16 -5.96 11.03
N GLU A 151 -17.16 -7.26 11.37
CA GLU A 151 -16.44 -8.30 10.58
C GLU A 151 -17.45 -9.28 9.98
N VAL A 152 -17.29 -9.57 8.69
CA VAL A 152 -18.06 -10.58 7.96
C VAL A 152 -17.09 -11.50 7.19
N PRO A 153 -17.05 -12.81 7.50
CA PRO A 153 -16.31 -13.77 6.69
C PRO A 153 -16.82 -13.82 5.25
N LEU A 154 -15.92 -13.89 4.28
CA LEU A 154 -16.22 -14.05 2.87
C LEU A 154 -16.18 -15.56 2.55
N LEU A 155 -17.36 -16.20 2.54
CA LEU A 155 -17.53 -17.62 2.25
C LEU A 155 -17.38 -17.93 0.76
#